data_AF-A0A916K4V5-F1
#
_entry.id   AF-A0A916K4V5-F1
#
_cell.length_a   1.000
_cell.length_b   1.000
_cell.length_c   1.000
_cell.angle_alpha   90.00
_cell.angle_beta   90.00
_cell.angle_gamma   90.00
#
_symmetry.space_group_name_H-M   'P 1'
#
loop_
_entity.id
_entity.type
_entity.pdbx_description
1 polymer ?
#
loop_
_entity_poly.entity_id
_entity_poly.type
_entity_poly.pdbx_seq_one_letter_code
_entity_poly.pdbx_strand_id
1 'polypeptide(L)'
;MEIAILSPCLLKAEKEDSQKELEHYKKLEDLIRILFQFTKLKFEYYRRAPYEGYKMDIPNYQHNLTLNNLVTVNIYSVIQKMMIRDYVVDLDGIPPATKVTDFKLPDGDMTEAFLSYINFSKNKKPLLFIGEENFNIPRPIHFSEEDNFEIDASTLATIELSNILSTCLNDKLDVEDIFPRKFLCSKYNDYVKKKIETDKLDSNGSIALFQQLGALVAEYNCYEKDNYLSKKNSTKDKLRTVYKKTIGKESYLSFDVESGGFEVFNHNFEHLGQYNFNCQLVKPPSPHTHRLYR
;
A
#
# COMPACT_ATOMS: atom_id res chain seq x y z
N MET A 1 0.93 0.37 -19.92
CA MET A 1 1.92 1.06 -19.06
C MET A 1 1.15 1.57 -17.86
N GLU A 2 1.66 1.38 -16.65
CA GLU A 2 0.91 1.72 -15.43
C GLU A 2 1.42 3.02 -14.86
N ILE A 3 0.49 3.95 -14.64
CA ILE A 3 0.79 5.32 -14.24
C ILE A 3 0.52 5.50 -12.76
N ALA A 4 1.47 6.06 -12.04
CA ALA A 4 1.28 6.54 -10.67
C ALA A 4 0.87 8.01 -10.69
N ILE A 5 -0.13 8.35 -9.87
CA ILE A 5 -0.55 9.73 -9.62
C ILE A 5 -0.43 9.99 -8.13
N LEU A 6 0.24 11.08 -7.74
CA LEU A 6 0.30 11.51 -6.34
C LEU A 6 -0.75 12.61 -6.14
N SER A 7 -1.67 12.42 -5.20
CA SER A 7 -2.63 13.48 -4.90
C SER A 7 -1.94 14.68 -4.24
N PRO A 8 -2.37 15.92 -4.51
CA PRO A 8 -1.81 17.10 -3.83
C PRO A 8 -1.92 17.04 -2.29
N CYS A 9 -2.98 16.42 -1.75
CA CYS A 9 -3.15 16.23 -0.30
C CYS A 9 -2.21 15.18 0.30
N LEU A 10 -1.67 14.24 -0.49
CA LEU A 10 -0.61 13.35 -0.03
C LEU A 10 0.71 14.10 0.16
N LEU A 11 0.92 15.16 -0.61
CA LEU A 11 2.18 15.89 -0.65
C LEU A 11 2.18 17.07 0.34
N LYS A 12 1.01 17.64 0.63
CA LYS A 12 0.91 18.80 1.52
C LYS A 12 1.11 18.40 2.97
N ALA A 13 2.22 18.87 3.56
CA ALA A 13 2.47 18.75 5.00
C ALA A 13 1.60 19.73 5.80
N GLU A 14 1.23 19.35 7.03
CA GLU A 14 0.70 20.30 8.01
C GLU A 14 1.77 21.35 8.35
N LYS A 15 1.36 22.61 8.44
CA LYS A 15 2.28 23.72 8.71
C LYS A 15 2.72 23.68 10.18
N GLU A 16 3.96 24.08 10.43
CA GLU A 16 4.48 24.56 11.73
C GLU A 16 4.79 23.51 12.82
N ASP A 17 4.76 22.21 12.52
CA ASP A 17 5.18 21.16 13.46
C ASP A 17 6.33 20.32 12.87
N SER A 18 7.56 20.56 13.33
CA SER A 18 8.76 19.89 12.82
C SER A 18 8.74 18.36 12.97
N GLN A 19 8.04 17.84 13.98
CA GLN A 19 7.91 16.39 14.14
C GLN A 19 6.96 15.83 13.08
N LYS A 20 5.82 16.48 12.85
CA LYS A 20 4.89 16.09 11.78
C LYS A 20 5.50 16.23 10.39
N GLU A 21 6.31 17.26 10.15
CA GLU A 21 7.06 17.42 8.90
C GLU A 21 7.99 16.23 8.63
N LEU A 22 8.73 15.79 9.66
CA LEU A 22 9.61 14.62 9.58
C LEU A 22 8.83 13.32 9.37
N GLU A 23 7.71 13.14 10.06
CA GLU A 23 6.83 11.97 9.87
C GLU A 23 6.25 11.93 8.45
N HIS A 24 5.79 13.07 7.95
CA HIS A 24 5.32 13.22 6.57
C HIS A 24 6.42 12.90 5.55
N TYR A 25 7.64 13.43 5.76
CA TYR A 25 8.79 13.14 4.92
C TYR A 25 9.07 11.63 4.85
N LYS A 26 9.13 10.96 6.02
CA LYS A 26 9.39 9.51 6.08
C LYS A 26 8.33 8.69 5.37
N LYS A 27 7.05 9.06 5.48
CA LYS A 27 5.94 8.41 4.77
C LYS A 27 6.11 8.53 3.25
N LEU A 28 6.44 9.72 2.76
CA LEU A 28 6.67 9.95 1.33
C LEU A 28 7.93 9.24 0.82
N GLU A 29 9.03 9.30 1.55
CA GLU A 29 10.26 8.59 1.20
C GLU A 29 10.03 7.08 1.11
N ASP A 30 9.36 6.49 2.10
CA ASP A 30 9.01 5.07 2.09
C ASP A 30 8.12 4.71 0.90
N LEU A 31 7.08 5.52 0.63
CA LEU A 31 6.19 5.32 -0.52
C LEU A 31 7.01 5.27 -1.81
N ILE A 32 7.77 6.33 -2.09
CA ILE A 32 8.48 6.49 -3.35
C ILE A 32 9.57 5.42 -3.51
N ARG A 33 10.25 5.03 -2.42
CA ARG A 33 11.19 3.90 -2.42
C ARG A 33 10.49 2.60 -2.78
N ILE A 34 9.30 2.33 -2.20
CA ILE A 34 8.53 1.12 -2.51
C ILE A 34 8.13 1.10 -3.98
N LEU A 35 7.58 2.22 -4.50
CA LEU A 35 7.17 2.30 -5.89
C LEU A 35 8.37 2.05 -6.82
N PHE A 36 9.50 2.71 -6.58
CA PHE A 36 10.68 2.57 -7.42
C PHE A 36 11.26 1.15 -7.44
N GLN A 37 11.35 0.51 -6.27
CA GLN A 37 12.01 -0.79 -6.15
C GLN A 37 11.10 -1.94 -6.58
N PHE A 38 9.80 -1.84 -6.30
CA PHE A 38 8.93 -3.01 -6.29
C PHE A 38 7.71 -2.90 -7.21
N THR A 39 7.49 -1.79 -7.90
CA THR A 39 6.41 -1.66 -8.89
C THR A 39 6.93 -1.32 -10.27
N LYS A 40 6.10 -1.57 -11.29
CA LYS A 40 6.35 -1.16 -12.68
C LYS A 40 5.75 0.22 -12.99
N LEU A 41 5.26 0.92 -11.97
CA LEU A 41 4.63 2.22 -12.11
C LEU A 41 5.61 3.27 -12.64
N LYS A 42 5.08 4.18 -13.44
CA LYS A 42 5.80 5.32 -14.01
C LYS A 42 5.07 6.62 -13.72
N PHE A 43 5.81 7.72 -13.73
CA PHE A 43 5.23 9.06 -13.67
C PHE A 43 5.23 9.69 -15.06
N GLU A 44 4.15 10.37 -15.42
CA GLU A 44 4.12 11.24 -16.59
C GLU A 44 4.40 12.68 -16.15
N TYR A 45 5.16 13.42 -16.94
CA TYR A 45 5.36 14.83 -16.69
C TYR A 45 4.21 15.63 -17.32
N TYR A 46 3.61 16.54 -16.55
CA TYR A 46 2.60 17.48 -17.01
C TYR A 46 2.84 18.86 -16.38
N ARG A 47 2.37 19.91 -17.03
CA ARG A 47 2.54 21.28 -16.53
C ARG A 47 1.78 21.47 -15.21
N ARG A 48 2.40 22.14 -14.24
CA ARG A 48 1.92 22.30 -12.85
C ARG A 48 1.76 20.99 -12.07
N ALA A 49 2.43 19.92 -12.49
CA ALA A 49 2.53 18.71 -11.69
C ALA A 49 3.16 19.02 -10.32
N PRO A 50 2.81 18.28 -9.25
CA PRO A 50 3.44 18.47 -7.94
C PRO A 50 4.97 18.22 -7.93
N TYR A 51 5.46 17.58 -8.98
CA TYR A 51 6.87 17.29 -9.25
C TYR A 51 7.38 17.99 -10.52
N GLU A 52 6.71 19.08 -10.94
CA GLU A 52 7.19 19.96 -11.98
C GLU A 52 8.40 20.77 -11.49
N GLY A 53 9.51 20.76 -12.25
CA GLY A 53 10.68 21.62 -12.00
C GLY A 53 11.80 21.00 -11.17
N TYR A 54 12.96 21.67 -11.11
CA TYR A 54 14.18 21.19 -10.42
C TYR A 54 14.06 21.15 -8.88
N LYS A 55 13.01 21.76 -8.34
CA LYS A 55 12.56 21.63 -6.94
C LYS A 55 11.11 21.16 -7.02
N MET A 56 10.78 20.08 -6.32
CA MET A 56 9.36 19.76 -6.12
C MET A 56 8.71 20.93 -5.38
N ASP A 57 7.62 21.46 -5.93
CA ASP A 57 6.85 22.49 -5.25
C ASP A 57 6.26 21.97 -3.94
N ILE A 58 6.04 20.65 -3.83
CA ILE A 58 5.50 20.00 -2.64
C ILE A 58 6.09 18.58 -2.47
N PRO A 59 6.55 18.18 -1.26
CA PRO A 59 6.50 18.94 -0.01
C PRO A 59 7.57 20.03 0.06
N ASN A 60 7.14 21.24 0.41
CA ASN A 60 8.01 22.35 0.79
C ASN A 60 7.78 22.65 2.28
N TYR A 61 8.78 22.33 3.10
CA TYR A 61 8.80 22.58 4.53
C TYR A 61 9.34 23.99 4.77
N GLN A 62 8.45 24.98 4.95
CA GLN A 62 8.76 26.41 4.85
C GLN A 62 9.94 26.88 5.72
N HIS A 63 10.22 26.20 6.83
CA HIS A 63 11.31 26.54 7.75
C HIS A 63 12.32 25.41 7.97
N ASN A 64 12.29 24.36 7.13
CA ASN A 64 13.12 23.17 7.31
C ASN A 64 13.99 22.88 6.08
N LEU A 65 15.08 23.63 5.94
CA LEU A 65 16.02 23.49 4.82
C LEU A 65 16.59 22.06 4.71
N THR A 66 16.85 21.41 5.84
CA THR A 66 17.38 20.04 5.88
C THR A 66 16.38 19.06 5.26
N LEU A 67 15.11 19.11 5.66
CA LEU A 67 14.09 18.25 5.06
C LEU A 67 13.89 18.55 3.56
N ASN A 68 13.89 19.82 3.15
CA ASN A 68 13.78 20.16 1.72
C ASN A 68 14.94 19.62 0.87
N ASN A 69 16.16 19.61 1.42
CA ASN A 69 17.30 18.97 0.77
C ASN A 69 17.10 17.45 0.68
N LEU A 70 16.61 16.80 1.73
CA LEU A 70 16.30 15.37 1.72
C LEU A 70 15.19 15.01 0.72
N VAL A 71 14.15 15.84 0.59
CA VAL A 71 13.11 15.67 -0.45
C VAL A 71 13.73 15.67 -1.84
N THR A 72 14.63 16.63 -2.11
CA THR A 72 15.31 16.73 -3.40
C THR A 72 16.14 15.48 -3.69
N VAL A 73 16.91 15.00 -2.71
CA VAL A 73 17.83 13.88 -2.89
C VAL A 73 17.12 12.52 -2.90
N ASN A 74 16.17 12.29 -2.01
CA ASN A 74 15.60 10.95 -1.76
C ASN A 74 14.25 10.73 -2.43
N ILE A 75 13.48 11.79 -2.69
CA ILE A 75 12.14 11.68 -3.30
C ILE A 75 12.21 12.12 -4.77
N TYR A 76 12.59 13.37 -5.03
CA TYR A 76 12.55 13.93 -6.39
C TYR A 76 13.50 13.18 -7.33
N SER A 77 14.73 12.91 -6.91
CA SER A 77 15.70 12.16 -7.74
C SER A 77 15.20 10.76 -8.14
N VAL A 78 14.34 10.15 -7.31
CA VAL A 78 13.75 8.83 -7.57
C VAL A 78 12.56 8.95 -8.51
N ILE A 79 11.68 9.93 -8.30
CA ILE A 79 10.58 10.25 -9.24
C ILE A 79 11.15 10.50 -10.65
N GLN A 80 12.23 11.28 -10.77
CA GLN A 80 12.90 11.56 -12.05
C GLN A 80 13.44 10.29 -12.75
N LYS A 81 13.83 9.25 -11.99
CA LYS A 81 14.23 7.94 -12.56
C LYS A 81 13.03 7.11 -13.01
N MET A 82 11.85 7.36 -12.44
CA MET A 82 10.58 6.70 -12.78
C MET A 82 9.79 7.44 -13.86
N MET A 83 10.20 8.67 -14.21
CA MET A 83 9.50 9.52 -15.15
C MET A 83 9.68 9.05 -16.60
N ILE A 84 8.62 9.13 -17.38
CA ILE A 84 8.65 8.89 -18.83
C ILE A 84 9.31 10.12 -19.49
N ARG A 85 10.47 9.94 -20.13
CA ARG A 85 11.32 11.04 -20.58
C ARG A 85 10.96 11.63 -21.94
N ASP A 86 10.30 10.84 -22.78
CA ASP A 86 10.10 11.19 -24.19
C ASP A 86 8.75 11.86 -24.46
N TYR A 87 7.98 12.16 -23.41
CA TYR A 87 6.61 12.66 -23.53
C TYR A 87 6.25 13.60 -22.38
N VAL A 88 5.85 14.82 -22.75
CA VAL A 88 5.20 15.78 -21.86
C VAL A 88 3.71 15.74 -22.17
N VAL A 89 2.91 15.53 -21.14
CA VAL A 89 1.46 15.59 -21.24
C VAL A 89 1.05 17.06 -21.39
N ASP A 90 0.38 17.33 -22.51
CA ASP A 90 -0.27 18.60 -22.76
C ASP A 90 -1.68 18.58 -22.15
N LEU A 91 -1.95 19.53 -21.27
CA LEU A 91 -3.24 19.70 -20.61
C LEU A 91 -4.05 20.85 -21.23
N ASP A 92 -3.53 21.54 -22.24
CA ASP A 92 -4.22 22.66 -22.87
C ASP A 92 -5.55 22.18 -23.47
N GLY A 93 -6.65 22.81 -23.05
CA GLY A 93 -8.00 22.44 -23.48
C GLY A 93 -8.60 21.21 -22.79
N ILE A 94 -7.89 20.57 -21.85
CA ILE A 94 -8.46 19.51 -21.01
C ILE A 94 -9.14 20.16 -19.78
N PRO A 95 -10.47 20.05 -19.63
CA PRO A 95 -11.13 20.63 -18.48
C PRO A 95 -10.85 19.80 -17.21
N PRO A 96 -10.88 20.43 -16.02
CA PRO A 96 -10.70 19.74 -14.77
C PRO A 96 -11.85 18.77 -14.49
N ALA A 97 -11.52 17.55 -14.06
CA ALA A 97 -12.52 16.63 -13.54
C ALA A 97 -13.21 17.21 -12.29
N THR A 98 -14.52 17.00 -12.20
CA THR A 98 -15.27 17.15 -10.96
C THR A 98 -14.98 15.96 -10.05
N LYS A 99 -14.63 16.25 -8.80
CA LYS A 99 -14.39 15.25 -7.75
C LYS A 99 -15.67 15.01 -6.94
N VAL A 100 -15.80 13.85 -6.29
CA VAL A 100 -16.82 13.67 -5.24
C VAL A 100 -16.65 14.69 -4.13
N THR A 101 -17.77 15.10 -3.52
CA THR A 101 -17.84 16.19 -2.52
C THR A 101 -16.82 16.01 -1.41
N ASP A 102 -16.69 14.78 -0.89
CA ASP A 102 -15.86 14.49 0.27
C ASP A 102 -14.37 14.37 -0.05
N PHE A 103 -13.98 14.28 -1.33
CA PHE A 103 -12.56 14.20 -1.69
C PHE A 103 -11.87 15.55 -1.45
N LYS A 104 -10.95 15.60 -0.50
CA LYS A 104 -10.25 16.81 -0.08
C LYS A 104 -9.00 17.05 -0.92
N LEU A 105 -8.88 18.28 -1.42
CA LEU A 105 -7.72 18.81 -2.11
C LEU A 105 -7.38 20.19 -1.54
N PRO A 106 -6.10 20.59 -1.54
CA PRO A 106 -5.71 21.95 -1.20
C PRO A 106 -6.23 22.95 -2.24
N ASP A 107 -6.47 24.20 -1.84
CA ASP A 107 -6.82 25.26 -2.79
C ASP A 107 -5.61 25.70 -3.63
N GLY A 108 -5.85 26.11 -4.89
CA GLY A 108 -4.88 26.76 -5.77
C GLY A 108 -4.67 26.08 -7.14
N ASP A 109 -3.82 26.71 -7.98
CA ASP A 109 -3.53 26.32 -9.37
C ASP A 109 -3.10 24.84 -9.57
N MET A 110 -2.45 24.24 -8.57
CA MET A 110 -2.06 22.82 -8.61
C MET A 110 -3.27 21.89 -8.62
N THR A 111 -4.36 22.26 -7.95
CA THR A 111 -5.57 21.44 -7.88
C THR A 111 -6.30 21.40 -9.21
N GLU A 112 -6.38 22.51 -9.92
CA GLU A 112 -6.98 22.56 -11.25
C GLU A 112 -6.16 21.71 -12.25
N ALA A 113 -4.82 21.84 -12.23
CA ALA A 113 -3.94 21.03 -13.06
C ALA A 113 -4.02 19.53 -12.73
N PHE A 114 -4.08 19.17 -11.44
CA PHE A 114 -4.29 17.80 -10.99
C PHE A 114 -5.62 17.23 -11.50
N LEU A 115 -6.73 17.97 -11.35
CA LEU A 115 -8.04 17.51 -11.82
C LEU A 115 -8.11 17.39 -13.34
N SER A 116 -7.42 18.27 -14.08
CA SER A 116 -7.30 18.19 -15.53
C SER A 116 -6.50 16.95 -15.94
N TYR A 117 -5.40 16.66 -15.22
CA TYR A 117 -4.61 15.45 -15.43
C TYR A 117 -5.37 14.15 -15.07
N ILE A 118 -6.22 14.19 -14.04
CA ILE A 118 -7.14 13.09 -13.70
C ILE A 118 -8.10 12.81 -14.85
N ASN A 119 -8.71 13.86 -15.44
CA ASN A 119 -9.57 13.72 -16.61
C ASN A 119 -8.81 13.14 -17.80
N PHE A 120 -7.63 13.69 -18.11
CA PHE A 120 -6.75 13.18 -19.18
C PHE A 120 -6.38 11.70 -18.99
N SER A 121 -6.16 11.28 -17.75
CA SER A 121 -5.68 9.94 -17.41
C SER A 121 -6.78 8.87 -17.34
N LYS A 122 -8.07 9.21 -17.47
CA LYS A 122 -9.21 8.29 -17.22
C LYS A 122 -9.14 6.97 -17.99
N ASN A 123 -8.61 6.99 -19.21
CA ASN A 123 -8.50 5.80 -20.06
C ASN A 123 -7.17 5.04 -19.91
N LYS A 124 -6.25 5.52 -19.06
CA LYS A 124 -4.91 4.93 -18.85
C LYS A 124 -4.84 3.96 -17.67
N LYS A 125 -5.94 3.80 -16.92
CA LYS A 125 -6.02 3.02 -15.67
C LYS A 125 -4.90 3.38 -14.68
N PRO A 126 -4.80 4.66 -14.29
CA PRO A 126 -3.79 5.10 -13.33
C PRO A 126 -4.11 4.56 -11.93
N LEU A 127 -3.07 4.48 -11.09
CA LEU A 127 -3.22 4.27 -9.66
C LEU A 127 -2.95 5.58 -8.91
N LEU A 128 -3.96 6.06 -8.20
CA LEU A 128 -3.91 7.29 -7.43
C LEU A 128 -3.46 7.01 -5.98
N PHE A 129 -2.33 7.57 -5.57
CA PHE A 129 -1.87 7.53 -4.19
C PHE A 129 -2.41 8.73 -3.43
N ILE A 130 -3.16 8.46 -2.35
CA ILE A 130 -3.90 9.47 -1.60
C ILE A 130 -3.32 9.70 -0.20
N GLY A 131 -3.53 10.90 0.34
CA GLY A 131 -3.22 11.27 1.72
C GLY A 131 -4.29 10.82 2.71
N GLU A 132 -3.95 10.84 4.01
CA GLU A 132 -4.80 10.34 5.11
C GLU A 132 -6.18 11.00 5.17
N GLU A 133 -6.28 12.27 4.78
CA GLU A 133 -7.54 13.01 4.71
C GLU A 133 -8.61 12.38 3.81
N ASN A 134 -8.19 11.55 2.85
CA ASN A 134 -9.07 10.89 1.90
C ASN A 134 -9.21 9.37 2.14
N PHE A 135 -8.71 8.84 3.26
CA PHE A 135 -8.75 7.40 3.51
C PHE A 135 -10.16 6.83 3.68
N ASN A 136 -11.14 7.67 4.02
CA ASN A 136 -12.53 7.25 4.18
C ASN A 136 -13.34 7.29 2.88
N ILE A 137 -12.75 7.75 1.78
CA ILE A 137 -13.43 7.80 0.49
C ILE A 137 -13.60 6.36 -0.05
N PRO A 138 -14.81 5.97 -0.50
CA PRO A 138 -15.03 4.68 -1.15
C PRO A 138 -14.08 4.50 -2.34
N ARG A 139 -13.64 3.26 -2.55
CA ARG A 139 -12.75 2.89 -3.66
C ARG A 139 -13.50 1.96 -4.62
N PRO A 140 -13.30 2.11 -5.94
CA PRO A 140 -12.50 3.16 -6.60
C PRO A 140 -13.11 4.57 -6.44
N ILE A 141 -12.28 5.61 -6.58
CA ILE A 141 -12.70 7.00 -6.40
C ILE A 141 -13.41 7.49 -7.65
N HIS A 142 -14.59 8.07 -7.47
CA HIS A 142 -15.41 8.57 -8.56
C HIS A 142 -15.03 10.01 -8.92
N PHE A 143 -15.00 10.27 -10.21
CA PHE A 143 -14.81 11.58 -10.82
C PHE A 143 -15.82 11.75 -11.97
N SER A 144 -16.07 12.99 -12.38
CA SER A 144 -16.96 13.27 -13.50
C SER A 144 -16.51 14.44 -14.35
N GLU A 145 -16.91 14.43 -15.61
CA GLU A 145 -16.83 15.57 -16.53
C GLU A 145 -18.21 15.69 -17.19
N GLU A 146 -18.40 15.00 -18.33
CA GLU A 146 -19.69 14.74 -18.95
C GLU A 146 -20.26 13.38 -18.48
N ASP A 147 -19.39 12.37 -18.41
CA ASP A 147 -19.68 11.03 -17.88
C ASP A 147 -18.95 10.79 -16.55
N ASN A 148 -19.48 9.86 -15.75
CA ASN A 148 -18.82 9.38 -14.55
C ASN A 148 -17.72 8.38 -14.90
N PHE A 149 -16.58 8.50 -14.24
CA PHE A 149 -15.48 7.54 -14.34
C PHE A 149 -14.84 7.30 -12.98
N GLU A 150 -14.08 6.20 -12.89
CA GLU A 150 -13.50 5.73 -11.65
C GLU A 150 -11.98 5.60 -11.78
N ILE A 151 -11.27 5.93 -10.70
CA ILE A 151 -9.82 5.72 -10.58
C ILE A 151 -9.54 4.92 -9.31
N ASP A 152 -8.77 3.85 -9.46
CA ASP A 152 -8.27 3.06 -8.35
C ASP A 152 -7.34 3.90 -7.46
N ALA A 153 -7.46 3.73 -6.15
CA ALA A 153 -6.70 4.51 -5.19
C ALA A 153 -6.03 3.64 -4.12
N SER A 154 -4.77 3.98 -3.81
CA SER A 154 -3.92 3.30 -2.83
C SER A 154 -3.62 4.19 -1.63
N THR A 155 -3.58 3.59 -0.45
CA THR A 155 -3.22 4.22 0.83
C THR A 155 -1.82 3.84 1.32
N LEU A 156 -1.00 3.26 0.43
CA LEU A 156 0.34 2.74 0.72
C LEU A 156 1.26 3.71 1.47
N ALA A 157 1.07 5.03 1.31
CA ALA A 157 1.81 6.06 2.05
C ALA A 157 1.81 5.83 3.57
N THR A 158 0.70 5.30 4.09
CA THR A 158 0.56 4.96 5.51
C THR A 158 0.44 3.44 5.69
N ILE A 159 -0.58 2.85 5.09
CA ILE A 159 -0.87 1.42 5.17
C ILE A 159 -1.80 1.05 4.01
N GLU A 160 -1.44 0.05 3.21
CA GLU A 160 -2.32 -0.46 2.17
C GLU A 160 -3.24 -1.55 2.77
N LEU A 161 -4.55 -1.40 2.65
CA LEU A 161 -5.56 -2.30 3.23
C LEU A 161 -6.35 -3.06 2.16
N SER A 162 -5.99 -2.89 0.90
CA SER A 162 -6.52 -3.60 -0.25
C SER A 162 -5.40 -4.31 -1.01
N ASN A 163 -5.75 -5.20 -1.93
CA ASN A 163 -4.80 -5.85 -2.83
C ASN A 163 -4.50 -5.04 -4.10
N ILE A 164 -4.84 -3.73 -4.13
CA ILE A 164 -4.82 -2.92 -5.36
C ILE A 164 -3.43 -2.84 -6.01
N LEU A 165 -2.36 -2.94 -5.20
CA LEU A 165 -0.99 -2.93 -5.70
C LEU A 165 -0.64 -4.19 -6.49
N SER A 166 -1.36 -5.30 -6.32
CA SER A 166 -1.05 -6.61 -6.94
C SER A 166 -0.85 -6.53 -8.46
N THR A 167 -1.60 -5.66 -9.13
CA THR A 167 -1.54 -5.46 -10.58
C THR A 167 -0.25 -4.79 -11.04
N CYS A 168 0.37 -4.00 -10.16
CA CYS A 168 1.50 -3.14 -10.46
C CYS A 168 2.85 -3.58 -9.91
N LEU A 169 2.91 -4.69 -9.19
CA LEU A 169 4.16 -5.20 -8.62
C LEU A 169 5.08 -5.75 -9.70
N ASN A 170 6.39 -5.57 -9.50
CA ASN A 170 7.42 -6.14 -10.37
C ASN A 170 7.51 -7.67 -10.20
N ASP A 171 7.99 -8.34 -11.26
CA ASP A 171 8.19 -9.80 -11.26
C ASP A 171 9.47 -10.24 -10.52
N LYS A 172 10.30 -9.29 -10.09
CA LYS A 172 11.54 -9.58 -9.36
C LYS A 172 11.20 -10.01 -7.93
N LEU A 173 11.09 -11.33 -7.74
CA LEU A 173 10.65 -11.95 -6.51
C LEU A 173 11.65 -13.02 -6.08
N ASP A 174 12.09 -12.98 -4.82
CA ASP A 174 12.75 -14.15 -4.22
C ASP A 174 11.67 -15.17 -3.84
N VAL A 175 11.31 -16.01 -4.81
CA VAL A 175 10.23 -17.00 -4.67
C VAL A 175 10.56 -18.08 -3.63
N GLU A 176 11.80 -18.17 -3.16
CA GLU A 176 12.20 -19.14 -2.14
C GLU A 176 12.00 -18.61 -0.71
N ASP A 177 11.95 -17.28 -0.51
CA ASP A 177 11.60 -16.67 0.78
C ASP A 177 10.16 -17.05 1.18
N ILE A 178 9.90 -17.29 2.48
CA ILE A 178 8.56 -17.59 3.00
C ILE A 178 7.61 -16.43 2.69
N PHE A 179 8.10 -15.19 2.78
CA PHE A 179 7.36 -13.96 2.52
C PHE A 179 8.09 -13.11 1.47
N PRO A 180 7.95 -13.46 0.18
CA PRO A 180 8.69 -12.82 -0.90
C PRO A 180 8.43 -11.31 -1.04
N ARG A 181 7.27 -10.82 -0.56
CA ARG A 181 6.88 -9.40 -0.58
C ARG A 181 6.72 -8.79 0.82
N LYS A 182 7.47 -9.30 1.81
CA LYS A 182 7.46 -8.80 3.20
C LYS A 182 7.63 -7.28 3.36
N PHE A 183 8.26 -6.61 2.39
CA PHE A 183 8.43 -5.15 2.39
C PHE A 183 7.08 -4.39 2.32
N LEU A 184 6.02 -4.96 1.71
CA LEU A 184 4.68 -4.36 1.71
C LEU A 184 4.00 -4.48 3.07
N CYS A 185 4.42 -5.46 3.87
CA CYS A 185 3.77 -5.83 5.11
C CYS A 185 4.43 -5.20 6.35
N SER A 186 5.54 -4.48 6.19
CA SER A 186 6.44 -4.09 7.29
C SER A 186 5.82 -3.18 8.37
N LYS A 187 4.64 -2.60 8.12
CA LYS A 187 3.91 -1.70 9.02
C LYS A 187 2.64 -2.32 9.61
N TYR A 188 2.26 -3.54 9.21
CA TYR A 188 0.95 -4.11 9.52
C TYR A 188 0.78 -4.41 10.99
N ASN A 189 1.80 -4.95 11.66
CA ASN A 189 1.74 -5.28 13.07
C ASN A 189 1.60 -4.02 13.95
N ASP A 190 2.28 -2.92 13.58
CA ASP A 190 2.18 -1.64 14.29
C ASP A 190 0.81 -0.99 14.05
N TYR A 191 0.32 -1.06 12.82
CA TYR A 191 -1.05 -0.64 12.47
C TYR A 191 -2.09 -1.38 13.30
N VAL A 192 -1.97 -2.70 13.42
CA VAL A 192 -2.88 -3.55 14.19
C VAL A 192 -2.94 -3.13 15.65
N LYS A 193 -1.78 -2.99 16.30
CA LYS A 193 -1.70 -2.58 17.71
C LYS A 193 -2.37 -1.22 17.91
N LYS A 194 -1.99 -0.24 17.08
CA LYS A 194 -2.55 1.11 17.14
C LYS A 194 -4.07 1.10 16.93
N LYS A 195 -4.58 0.30 16.00
CA LYS A 195 -6.02 0.24 15.69
C LYS A 195 -6.82 -0.41 16.82
N ILE A 196 -6.33 -1.50 17.40
CA ILE A 196 -6.95 -2.13 18.58
C ILE A 196 -7.04 -1.13 19.74
N GLU A 197 -5.94 -0.41 20.02
CA GLU A 197 -5.88 0.57 21.10
C GLU A 197 -6.79 1.79 20.84
N THR A 198 -6.73 2.36 19.63
CA THR A 198 -7.45 3.60 19.28
C THR A 198 -8.95 3.35 19.18
N ASP A 199 -9.36 2.28 18.51
CA ASP A 199 -10.77 1.97 18.28
C ASP A 199 -11.37 1.16 19.44
N LYS A 200 -10.55 0.79 20.44
CA LYS A 200 -10.92 -0.03 21.60
C LYS A 200 -11.62 -1.32 21.17
N LEU A 201 -11.04 -2.01 20.20
CA LEU A 201 -11.62 -3.23 19.64
C LEU A 201 -11.73 -4.31 20.72
N ASP A 202 -12.89 -4.94 20.80
CA ASP A 202 -13.08 -6.15 21.60
C ASP A 202 -12.42 -7.36 20.91
N SER A 203 -12.56 -8.55 21.51
CA SER A 203 -11.99 -9.78 20.96
C SER A 203 -12.51 -10.07 19.54
N ASN A 204 -13.80 -9.82 19.28
CA ASN A 204 -14.39 -10.09 17.97
C ASN A 204 -13.90 -9.10 16.90
N GLY A 205 -13.83 -7.82 17.24
CA GLY A 205 -13.28 -6.78 16.37
C GLY A 205 -11.79 -7.03 16.06
N SER A 206 -11.03 -7.47 17.05
CA SER A 206 -9.62 -7.85 16.87
C SER A 206 -9.49 -9.04 15.92
N ILE A 207 -10.30 -10.10 16.11
CA ILE A 207 -10.31 -11.27 15.21
C ILE A 207 -10.68 -10.87 13.78
N ALA A 208 -11.66 -9.99 13.58
CA ALA A 208 -12.04 -9.53 12.24
C ALA A 208 -10.89 -8.76 11.56
N LEU A 209 -10.22 -7.85 12.28
CA LEU A 209 -9.06 -7.12 11.78
C LEU A 209 -7.91 -8.06 11.41
N PHE A 210 -7.64 -9.03 12.28
CA PHE A 210 -6.68 -10.10 12.11
C PHE A 210 -6.95 -10.92 10.85
N GLN A 211 -8.20 -11.34 10.62
CA GLN A 211 -8.59 -12.09 9.43
C GLN A 211 -8.41 -11.29 8.13
N GLN A 212 -8.83 -10.02 8.14
CA GLN A 212 -8.70 -9.13 6.99
C GLN A 212 -7.22 -8.96 6.59
N LEU A 213 -6.37 -8.60 7.56
CA LEU A 213 -4.95 -8.38 7.29
C LEU A 213 -4.20 -9.68 7.02
N GLY A 214 -4.58 -10.78 7.67
CA GLY A 214 -4.02 -12.10 7.41
C GLY A 214 -4.24 -12.55 5.97
N ALA A 215 -5.44 -12.35 5.43
CA ALA A 215 -5.73 -12.62 4.02
C ALA A 215 -4.86 -11.75 3.09
N LEU A 216 -4.75 -10.46 3.37
CA LEU A 216 -3.99 -9.52 2.55
C LEU A 216 -2.47 -9.81 2.56
N VAL A 217 -1.90 -10.11 3.74
CA VAL A 217 -0.49 -10.48 3.86
C VAL A 217 -0.22 -11.80 3.13
N ALA A 218 -1.12 -12.78 3.22
CA ALA A 218 -0.99 -14.04 2.49
C ALA A 218 -1.00 -13.79 0.96
N GLU A 219 -1.94 -12.99 0.47
CA GLU A 219 -2.07 -12.67 -0.96
C GLU A 219 -0.84 -11.94 -1.49
N TYR A 220 -0.36 -10.90 -0.79
CA TYR A 220 0.86 -10.18 -1.21
C TYR A 220 2.08 -11.10 -1.30
N ASN A 221 2.14 -12.12 -0.44
CA ASN A 221 3.25 -13.06 -0.39
C ASN A 221 3.01 -14.33 -1.23
N CYS A 222 2.10 -14.28 -2.19
CA CYS A 222 1.82 -15.34 -3.15
C CYS A 222 1.28 -16.62 -2.49
N TYR A 223 0.34 -16.47 -1.56
CA TYR A 223 -0.43 -17.57 -1.01
C TYR A 223 -1.91 -17.42 -1.36
N GLU A 224 -2.54 -18.53 -1.70
CA GLU A 224 -3.97 -18.61 -1.96
C GLU A 224 -4.65 -19.47 -0.90
N LYS A 225 -5.89 -19.14 -0.56
CA LYS A 225 -6.65 -19.89 0.44
C LYS A 225 -6.92 -21.30 -0.06
N ASP A 226 -6.47 -22.30 0.70
CA ASP A 226 -6.77 -23.70 0.44
C ASP A 226 -8.03 -24.10 1.23
N ASN A 227 -9.17 -24.14 0.54
CA ASN A 227 -10.46 -24.47 1.17
C ASN A 227 -10.49 -25.92 1.69
N TYR A 228 -9.77 -26.85 1.06
CA TYR A 228 -9.72 -28.23 1.49
C TYR A 228 -8.95 -28.35 2.81
N LEU A 229 -7.73 -27.81 2.86
CA LEU A 229 -6.91 -27.84 4.08
C LEU A 229 -7.54 -27.02 5.20
N SER A 230 -8.15 -25.87 4.89
CA SER A 230 -8.88 -25.06 5.87
C SER A 230 -10.01 -25.86 6.52
N LYS A 231 -10.85 -26.53 5.72
CA LYS A 231 -11.95 -27.37 6.24
C LYS A 231 -11.43 -28.54 7.06
N LYS A 232 -10.37 -29.20 6.59
CA LYS A 232 -9.79 -30.38 7.25
C LYS A 232 -9.16 -30.07 8.60
N ASN A 233 -8.58 -28.88 8.73
CA ASN A 233 -7.89 -28.42 9.93
C ASN A 233 -8.77 -27.59 10.85
N SER A 234 -10.03 -27.36 10.48
CA SER A 234 -11.02 -26.70 11.32
C SER A 234 -11.87 -27.72 12.08
N THR A 235 -12.14 -27.45 13.34
CA THR A 235 -13.12 -28.18 14.15
C THR A 235 -14.30 -27.28 14.50
N LYS A 236 -15.32 -27.81 15.19
CA LYS A 236 -16.44 -27.00 15.70
C LYS A 236 -15.98 -25.86 16.61
N ASP A 237 -14.88 -26.08 17.33
CA ASP A 237 -14.40 -25.16 18.37
C ASP A 237 -13.18 -24.33 17.92
N LYS A 238 -12.55 -24.68 16.79
CA LYS A 238 -11.36 -24.00 16.27
C LYS A 238 -11.41 -23.86 14.76
N LEU A 239 -11.59 -22.64 14.28
CA LEU A 239 -11.51 -22.31 12.86
C LEU A 239 -10.04 -22.08 12.46
N ARG A 240 -9.58 -22.78 11.42
CA ARG A 240 -8.26 -22.56 10.81
C ARG A 240 -8.42 -22.19 9.35
N THR A 241 -7.92 -21.01 9.00
CA THR A 241 -7.76 -20.62 7.60
C THR A 241 -6.35 -20.97 7.17
N VAL A 242 -6.23 -21.87 6.20
CA VAL A 242 -4.96 -22.33 5.65
C VAL A 242 -4.79 -21.76 4.25
N TYR A 243 -3.61 -21.19 3.99
CA TYR A 243 -3.20 -20.72 2.68
C TYR A 243 -2.02 -21.55 2.18
N LYS A 244 -2.00 -21.82 0.88
CA LYS A 244 -0.95 -22.57 0.19
C LYS A 244 -0.18 -21.63 -0.73
N LYS A 245 1.16 -21.72 -0.71
CA LYS A 245 2.01 -20.93 -1.60
C LYS A 245 1.78 -21.33 -3.06
N THR A 246 1.65 -20.35 -3.94
CA THR A 246 1.35 -20.57 -5.37
C THR A 246 2.59 -20.59 -6.25
N ILE A 247 3.71 -20.05 -5.78
CA ILE A 247 4.98 -19.97 -6.51
C ILE A 247 6.18 -20.28 -5.61
N GLY A 248 7.20 -20.93 -6.18
CA GLY A 248 8.40 -21.35 -5.47
C GLY A 248 8.17 -22.60 -4.62
N LYS A 249 8.99 -22.76 -3.57
CA LYS A 249 8.89 -23.90 -2.66
C LYS A 249 7.54 -23.98 -1.95
N GLU A 250 6.91 -25.14 -2.02
CA GLU A 250 5.63 -25.40 -1.35
C GLU A 250 5.76 -25.22 0.18
N SER A 251 4.92 -24.32 0.69
CA SER A 251 4.73 -24.01 2.10
C SER A 251 3.29 -23.59 2.35
N TYR A 252 2.90 -23.58 3.61
CA TYR A 252 1.55 -23.24 4.05
C TYR A 252 1.59 -22.22 5.17
N LEU A 253 0.61 -21.32 5.15
CA LEU A 253 0.31 -20.42 6.27
C LEU A 253 -0.97 -20.89 6.92
N SER A 254 -0.95 -21.19 8.22
CA SER A 254 -2.16 -21.32 9.02
C SER A 254 -2.34 -20.06 9.85
N PHE A 255 -3.50 -19.44 9.72
CA PHE A 255 -3.80 -18.23 10.46
C PHE A 255 -4.08 -18.53 11.94
N ASP A 256 -3.37 -17.85 12.84
CA ASP A 256 -3.60 -17.92 14.29
C ASP A 256 -4.42 -16.70 14.75
N VAL A 257 -5.71 -16.93 14.97
CA VAL A 257 -6.69 -15.92 15.40
C VAL A 257 -6.48 -15.45 16.84
N GLU A 258 -5.84 -16.26 17.70
CA GLU A 258 -5.71 -15.96 19.12
C GLU A 258 -4.52 -15.04 19.40
N SER A 259 -3.43 -15.22 18.66
CA SER A 259 -2.19 -14.48 18.91
C SER A 259 -1.82 -13.49 17.81
N GLY A 260 -2.57 -13.45 16.70
CA GLY A 260 -2.38 -12.51 15.61
C GLY A 260 -1.12 -12.81 14.79
N GLY A 261 -1.26 -13.59 13.72
CA GLY A 261 -0.16 -13.90 12.81
C GLY A 261 -0.33 -15.22 12.09
N PHE A 262 0.78 -15.80 11.64
CA PHE A 262 0.82 -17.05 10.88
C PHE A 262 1.68 -18.10 11.58
N GLU A 263 1.13 -19.29 11.75
CA GLU A 263 1.95 -20.50 11.87
C GLU A 263 2.38 -20.91 10.45
N VAL A 264 3.68 -21.08 10.23
CA VAL A 264 4.22 -21.43 8.91
C VAL A 264 4.61 -22.90 8.87
N PHE A 265 4.30 -23.60 7.77
CA PHE A 265 4.61 -25.00 7.57
C PHE A 265 5.29 -25.25 6.23
N ASN A 266 6.18 -26.25 6.16
CA ASN A 266 6.76 -26.70 4.89
C ASN A 266 5.83 -27.68 4.15
N HIS A 267 6.23 -28.14 2.96
CA HIS A 267 5.54 -29.20 2.19
C HIS A 267 5.28 -30.52 2.96
N ASN A 268 6.04 -30.79 4.02
CA ASN A 268 5.84 -31.93 4.91
C ASN A 268 4.91 -31.64 6.08
N PHE A 269 4.30 -30.45 6.12
CA PHE A 269 3.43 -29.97 7.20
C PHE A 269 4.16 -29.86 8.54
N GLU A 270 5.48 -29.68 8.52
CA GLU A 270 6.30 -29.44 9.70
C GLU A 270 6.33 -27.94 10.01
N HIS A 271 6.08 -27.59 11.27
CA HIS A 271 6.01 -26.20 11.72
C HIS A 271 7.40 -25.53 11.69
N LEU A 272 7.51 -24.44 10.92
CA LEU A 272 8.71 -23.62 10.73
C LEU A 272 8.77 -22.39 11.65
N GLY A 273 7.78 -22.20 12.52
CA GLY A 273 7.70 -21.10 13.46
C GLY A 273 6.50 -20.18 13.21
N GLN A 274 6.29 -19.27 14.14
CA GLN A 274 5.21 -18.30 14.09
C GLN A 274 5.73 -16.94 13.65
N TYR A 275 5.02 -16.28 12.73
CA TYR A 275 5.37 -14.98 12.18
C TYR A 275 4.25 -13.98 12.42
N ASN A 276 4.59 -12.72 12.69
CA ASN A 276 3.61 -11.63 12.80
C ASN A 276 3.22 -11.07 11.42
N PHE A 277 2.33 -10.08 11.39
CA PHE A 277 1.93 -9.44 10.13
C PHE A 277 3.03 -8.64 9.42
N ASN A 278 4.12 -8.29 10.11
CA ASN A 278 5.31 -7.72 9.49
C ASN A 278 6.18 -8.80 8.82
N CYS A 279 5.73 -10.06 8.78
CA CYS A 279 6.48 -11.21 8.27
C CYS A 279 7.77 -11.48 9.06
N GLN A 280 7.79 -11.15 10.36
CA GLN A 280 8.93 -11.40 11.25
C GLN A 280 8.66 -12.60 12.15
N LEU A 281 9.67 -13.45 12.33
CA LEU A 281 9.60 -14.61 13.22
C LEU A 281 9.45 -14.13 14.68
N VAL A 282 8.40 -14.58 15.35
CA VAL A 282 8.09 -14.27 16.75
C VAL A 282 8.17 -15.48 17.68
N LYS A 283 7.99 -16.70 17.15
CA LYS A 283 8.22 -17.95 17.91
C LYS A 283 8.96 -18.98 17.06
N PRO A 284 9.90 -19.73 17.64
CA PRO A 284 10.69 -20.71 16.91
C PRO A 284 9.85 -21.90 16.42
N PRO A 285 10.39 -22.73 15.49
CA PRO A 285 9.79 -23.99 15.07
C PRO A 285 9.36 -24.86 16.26
N SER A 286 8.22 -25.55 16.10
CA SER A 286 7.67 -26.45 17.12
C SER A 286 6.91 -27.62 16.47
N PRO A 287 7.63 -28.49 15.71
CA PRO A 287 7.01 -29.49 14.85
C PRO A 287 6.24 -30.60 15.60
N HIS A 288 6.54 -30.80 16.89
CA HIS A 288 5.88 -31.84 17.67
C HIS A 288 4.50 -31.42 18.22
N THR A 289 4.32 -30.12 18.48
CA THR A 289 3.12 -29.56 19.14
C THR A 289 2.18 -28.86 18.17
N HIS A 290 2.70 -28.32 17.05
CA HIS A 290 1.91 -27.61 16.05
C HIS A 290 1.90 -28.43 14.76
N ARG A 291 0.71 -28.91 14.37
CA ARG A 291 0.53 -29.76 13.18
C ARG A 291 -0.59 -29.23 12.30
N LEU A 292 -0.36 -29.36 11.00
CA LEU A 292 -1.41 -29.35 9.98
C LEU A 292 -1.64 -30.79 9.50
N TYR A 293 -2.91 -31.15 9.33
CA TYR A 293 -3.34 -32.45 8.87
C TYR A 293 -3.52 -32.43 7.35
N ARG A 294 -2.86 -33.38 6.68
CA ARG A 294 -3.04 -33.71 5.26
C ARG A 294 -4.39 -34.28 5.02
#